data_AF-A0A7K9XGW0-F1
#
_entry.id   AF-A0A7K9XGW0-F1
#
_cell.length_a   1.000
_cell.length_b   1.000
_cell.length_c   1.000
_cell.angle_alpha   90.00
_cell.angle_beta   90.00
_cell.angle_gamma   90.00
#
_symmetry.space_group_name_H-M   'P 1'
#
loop_
_entity.id
_entity.type
_entity.pdbx_description
1 polymer ?
#
loop_
_entity_poly.entity_id
_entity_poly.type
_entity_poly.pdbx_seq_one_letter_code
_entity_poly.pdbx_strand_id
1 'polypeptide(L)' 'GQGRDAATGDVPTCIHAGVPCGGGQLYLECGHPCGQTCADLRLDGAGSCPDLDGLCVPGCNCPAGLVLAAGGQCIPP' A
#
# COMPACT_ATOMS: atom_id res chain seq x y z
N GLY A 1 44.46 -11.14 23.18
CA GLY A 1 43.32 -10.27 22.82
C GLY A 1 42.75 -10.77 21.52
N GLN A 2 41.52 -11.27 21.54
CA GLN A 2 40.80 -11.66 20.34
C GLN A 2 39.42 -11.02 20.42
N GLY A 3 39.33 -9.79 19.91
CA GLY A 3 38.06 -9.31 19.40
C GLY A 3 37.78 -10.07 18.11
N ARG A 4 36.53 -10.50 17.94
CA ARG A 4 35.80 -10.40 16.68
C ARG A 4 34.38 -10.96 16.78
N ASP A 5 33.47 -10.06 16.41
CA ASP A 5 32.23 -10.31 15.68
C ASP A 5 31.06 -10.87 16.50
N ALA A 6 30.43 -9.96 17.25
CA ALA A 6 29.02 -10.09 17.61
C ALA A 6 28.18 -10.04 16.32
N ALA A 7 28.00 -11.19 15.69
CA ALA A 7 26.94 -11.41 14.71
C ALA A 7 25.60 -11.28 15.44
N THR A 8 25.15 -10.03 15.62
CA THR A 8 23.74 -9.72 15.89
C THR A 8 22.95 -10.42 14.81
N GLY A 9 22.05 -11.31 15.24
CA GLY A 9 21.41 -12.30 14.41
C GLY A 9 20.87 -11.75 13.10
N ASP A 10 21.25 -12.41 12.03
CA ASP A 10 20.57 -12.35 10.74
C ASP A 10 19.19 -12.97 10.96
N VAL A 11 18.24 -12.17 11.46
CA VAL A 11 16.83 -12.46 11.21
C VAL A 11 16.71 -12.40 9.70
N PRO A 12 16.33 -13.50 9.01
CA PRO A 12 16.01 -13.41 7.60
C PRO A 12 14.83 -12.45 7.51
N THR A 13 15.11 -11.19 7.20
CA THR A 13 14.06 -10.30 6.71
C THR A 13 13.51 -11.04 5.52
N CYS A 14 12.22 -11.35 5.56
CA CYS A 14 11.53 -11.84 4.38
C CYS A 14 11.61 -10.71 3.37
N ILE A 15 12.72 -10.58 2.65
CA ILE A 15 12.83 -9.78 1.44
C ILE A 15 11.90 -10.53 0.50
N HIS A 16 10.62 -10.15 0.55
CA HIS A 16 9.65 -10.44 -0.47
C HIS A 16 10.18 -9.71 -1.71
N ALA A 17 11.14 -10.36 -2.38
CA ALA A 17 11.69 -9.90 -3.63
C ALA A 17 10.57 -10.01 -4.67
N GLY A 18 9.79 -8.94 -4.74
CA GLY A 18 8.94 -8.64 -5.87
C GLY A 18 7.50 -9.15 -5.81
N VAL A 19 6.67 -8.47 -5.04
CA VAL A 19 5.44 -7.98 -5.68
C VAL A 19 5.62 -6.48 -5.84
N PRO A 20 6.31 -5.99 -6.89
CA PRO A 20 6.05 -4.64 -7.34
C PRO A 20 4.55 -4.61 -7.63
N CYS A 21 3.85 -3.72 -6.96
CA CYS A 21 2.39 -3.65 -7.00
C CYS A 21 1.84 -3.89 -8.42
N GLY A 22 0.84 -4.76 -8.53
CA GLY A 22 0.28 -5.16 -9.83
C GLY A 22 -0.70 -4.14 -10.40
N GLY A 23 -1.04 -4.27 -11.69
CA GLY A 23 -2.15 -3.51 -12.27
C GLY A 23 -2.00 -1.99 -12.21
N GLY A 24 -0.77 -1.48 -12.35
CA GLY A 24 -0.48 -0.04 -12.36
C GLY A 24 -0.47 0.63 -10.98
N GLN A 25 -0.57 -0.15 -9.91
CA GLN A 25 -0.40 0.33 -8.55
C GLN A 25 1.05 0.69 -8.26
N LEU A 26 1.25 1.55 -7.26
CA LEU A 26 2.55 1.99 -6.76
C LEU A 26 2.63 1.61 -5.28
N TYR A 27 3.80 1.17 -4.84
CA TYR A 27 4.03 1.00 -3.41
C TYR A 27 4.22 2.38 -2.77
N LEU A 28 3.40 2.69 -1.79
CA LEU A 28 3.50 3.91 -0.99
C LEU A 28 3.78 3.50 0.46
N GLU A 29 4.73 4.16 1.12
CA GLU A 29 4.94 3.99 2.56
C GLU A 29 3.82 4.64 3.39
N CYS A 30 3.08 5.57 2.78
CA CYS A 30 1.99 6.31 3.37
C CYS A 30 0.87 6.47 2.31
N GLY A 31 0.04 5.44 2.16
CA GLY A 31 -1.14 5.43 1.29
C GLY A 31 -2.44 5.62 2.06
N HIS A 32 -3.49 6.06 1.38
CA HIS A 32 -4.81 6.24 1.99
C HIS A 32 -5.44 4.87 2.24
N PRO A 33 -5.96 4.61 3.45
CA PRO A 33 -6.51 3.29 3.81
C PRO A 33 -7.88 3.00 3.18
N CYS A 34 -8.50 3.96 2.51
CA CYS A 34 -9.84 3.85 1.92
C CYS A 34 -9.98 4.67 0.63
N GLY A 35 -11.16 4.55 -0.01
CA GLY A 35 -11.47 5.27 -1.25
C GLY A 35 -10.60 4.83 -2.43
N GLN A 36 -9.92 3.70 -2.28
CA GLN A 36 -8.98 3.20 -3.28
C GLN A 36 -9.69 2.41 -4.37
N THR A 37 -10.92 1.95 -4.17
CA THR A 37 -11.65 1.14 -5.15
C THR A 37 -12.89 1.84 -5.71
N CYS A 38 -13.31 1.46 -6.91
CA CYS A 38 -14.58 1.95 -7.49
C CYS A 38 -15.81 1.61 -6.61
N ALA A 39 -15.73 0.54 -5.83
CA ALA A 39 -16.80 0.14 -4.92
C ALA A 39 -16.93 1.13 -3.75
N ASP A 40 -15.80 1.67 -3.27
CA ASP A 40 -15.76 2.67 -2.20
C ASP A 40 -16.36 4.01 -2.66
N LEU A 41 -16.17 4.36 -3.94
CA LEU A 41 -16.71 5.61 -4.51
C LEU A 41 -18.21 5.58 -4.77
N ARG A 42 -18.79 4.41 -5.05
CA ARG A 42 -20.22 4.27 -5.38
C ARG A 42 -21.13 4.52 -4.18
N LEU A 43 -20.59 4.40 -2.98
CA LEU A 43 -21.31 4.63 -1.73
C LEU A 43 -21.25 6.13 -1.39
N ASP A 44 -21.98 6.97 -2.13
CA ASP A 44 -22.52 8.28 -1.72
C ASP A 44 -21.76 9.08 -0.62
N GLY A 45 -20.45 9.26 -0.77
CA GLY A 45 -19.59 10.03 0.15
C GLY A 45 -18.88 9.22 1.25
N ALA A 46 -19.14 7.92 1.37
CA ALA A 46 -18.48 6.96 2.26
C ALA A 46 -17.15 6.39 1.71
N GLY A 47 -16.75 6.77 0.48
CA GLY A 47 -15.38 6.56 0.00
C GLY A 47 -14.34 7.33 0.80
N SER A 48 -14.77 8.41 1.47
CA SER A 48 -14.00 9.05 2.53
C SER A 48 -14.29 8.32 3.83
N CYS A 49 -13.32 7.56 4.33
CA CYS A 49 -13.33 7.02 5.68
C CYS A 49 -12.96 8.17 6.65
N PRO A 50 -13.92 8.90 7.22
CA PRO A 50 -13.64 10.16 7.91
C PRO A 50 -12.90 9.92 9.24
N ASP A 51 -13.10 8.75 9.85
CA ASP A 51 -12.41 8.33 11.06
C ASP A 51 -10.93 7.97 10.83
N LEU A 52 -10.52 7.84 9.57
CA LEU A 52 -9.15 7.55 9.14
C LEU A 52 -8.54 8.73 8.37
N ASP A 53 -9.19 9.89 8.38
CA ASP A 53 -8.69 11.09 7.73
C ASP A 53 -7.38 11.52 8.40
N GLY A 54 -6.31 11.64 7.61
CA GLY A 54 -4.95 11.90 8.10
C GLY A 54 -4.16 10.68 8.58
N LEU A 55 -4.76 9.48 8.61
CA LEU A 55 -4.05 8.22 8.83
C LEU A 55 -3.61 7.65 7.48
N CYS A 56 -2.36 7.18 7.42
CA CYS A 56 -1.84 6.48 6.26
C CYS A 56 -1.10 5.22 6.67
N VAL A 57 -1.11 4.22 5.79
CA VAL A 57 -0.47 2.94 6.00
C VAL A 57 0.36 2.54 4.77
N PRO A 58 1.46 1.81 4.95
CA PRO A 58 2.25 1.32 3.83
C PRO A 58 1.48 0.26 3.03
N GLY A 59 1.49 0.38 1.70
CA GLY A 59 0.81 -0.56 0.81
C GLY A 59 0.76 -0.15 -0.65
N CYS A 60 0.18 -1.02 -1.48
CA CYS A 60 -0.04 -0.76 -2.89
C CYS A 60 -1.30 0.10 -3.12
N ASN A 61 -1.14 1.22 -3.81
CA ASN A 61 -2.21 2.20 -4.05
C ASN A 61 -2.22 2.61 -5.52
N CYS A 62 -3.36 3.12 -5.99
CA CYS A 62 -3.40 3.73 -7.31
C CYS A 62 -2.77 5.13 -7.30
N PRO A 63 -2.11 5.55 -8.39
CA PRO A 63 -1.66 6.92 -8.55
C PRO A 63 -2.85 7.90 -8.44
N ALA A 64 -2.56 9.15 -8.10
CA ALA A 64 -3.57 10.20 -8.04
C ALA A 64 -4.39 10.28 -9.35
N GLY A 65 -5.71 10.35 -9.22
CA GLY A 65 -6.65 10.41 -10.36
C GLY A 65 -7.10 9.05 -10.90
N LEU A 66 -6.64 7.93 -10.33
CA LEU A 66 -7.08 6.59 -10.68
C LEU A 66 -7.65 5.86 -9.45
N VAL A 67 -8.50 4.88 -9.71
CA VAL A 67 -9.07 3.98 -8.71
C VAL A 67 -8.89 2.52 -9.10
N LEU A 68 -8.82 1.66 -8.08
CA LEU A 68 -8.65 0.23 -8.24
C LEU A 68 -9.98 -0.41 -8.65
N ALA A 69 -10.01 -0.95 -9.86
CA ALA A 69 -11.09 -1.80 -10.32
C ALA A 69 -11.11 -3.13 -9.53
N ALA A 70 -12.25 -3.81 -9.51
CA ALA A 70 -12.36 -5.15 -8.92
C ALA A 70 -11.36 -6.17 -9.52
N GLY A 71 -10.89 -5.95 -10.74
CA GLY A 71 -9.85 -6.75 -11.41
C GLY A 71 -8.41 -6.44 -10.98
N GLY A 72 -8.20 -5.54 -10.00
CA GLY A 72 -6.87 -5.17 -9.51
C GLY A 72 -6.10 -4.17 -10.38
N GLN A 73 -6.77 -3.53 -11.35
CA GLN A 73 -6.20 -2.56 -12.27
C GLN A 73 -6.59 -1.13 -11.86
N CYS A 74 -5.63 -0.21 -11.84
CA CYS A 74 -5.90 1.22 -11.70
C CYS A 74 -6.51 1.76 -13.00
N ILE A 75 -7.73 2.31 -12.90
CA ILE A 75 -8.51 2.86 -14.01
C ILE A 75 -9.04 4.25 -13.63
N PRO A 76 -9.43 5.08 -14.61
CA PRO A 76 -10.17 6.30 -14.33
C PRO A 76 -11.48 5.98 -13.58
N PRO A 77 -11.87 6.80 -12.58
CA PRO A 77 -13.09 6.61 -11.79
C PRO A 77 -14.40 6.74 -12.58
#